data_AF-A0A8J7HRV1-F1
#
_entry.id   AF-A0A8J7HRV1-F1
#
_cell.length_a   1.000
_cell.length_b   1.000
_cell.length_c   1.000
_cell.angle_alpha   90.00
_cell.angle_beta   90.00
_cell.angle_gamma   90.00
#
_symmetry.space_group_name_H-M   'P 1'
#
loop_
_entity.id
_entity.type
_entity.pdbx_description
1 polymer ?
#
loop_
_entity_poly.entity_id
_entity_poly.type
_entity_poly.pdbx_seq_one_letter_code
_entity_poly.pdbx_strand_id
1 'polypeptide(L)' 'MANFSNSAALQKTASITLSKPVQVTLYMLLSSLVIWTALFSTYPAAHNTAHSLRHHTLGVACH' A
#
# COMPACT_ATOMS: atom_id res chain seq x y z
N MET A 1 -35.77 -17.90 -14.59
CA MET A 1 -35.56 -16.46 -14.31
C MET A 1 -34.10 -16.28 -13.93
N ALA A 2 -33.26 -15.80 -14.85
CA ALA A 2 -31.82 -15.66 -14.63
C ALA A 2 -31.48 -14.26 -14.11
N ASN A 3 -30.45 -14.19 -13.28
CA ASN A 3 -30.03 -13.11 -12.40
C ASN A 3 -29.37 -11.93 -13.16
N PHE A 4 -30.06 -11.30 -14.11
CA PHE A 4 -29.50 -10.27 -15.00
C PHE A 4 -28.95 -9.01 -14.29
N SER A 5 -29.55 -8.61 -13.17
CA SER A 5 -29.12 -7.42 -12.41
C SER A 5 -27.73 -7.57 -11.80
N ASN A 6 -27.34 -8.78 -11.38
CA ASN A 6 -26.00 -9.04 -10.84
C ASN A 6 -24.92 -8.99 -11.94
N SER A 7 -25.22 -9.54 -13.12
CA SER A 7 -24.26 -9.56 -14.24
C SER A 7 -23.97 -8.17 -14.79
N ALA A 8 -24.97 -7.30 -14.90
CA ALA A 8 -24.78 -5.91 -15.36
C ALA A 8 -23.93 -5.09 -14.37
N ALA A 9 -24.16 -5.25 -13.06
CA ALA A 9 -23.34 -4.62 -12.04
C ALA A 9 -21.89 -5.11 -12.09
N LEU A 10 -21.66 -6.43 -12.21
CA LEU A 10 -20.32 -7.01 -12.33
C LEU A 10 -19.56 -6.56 -13.58
N GLN A 11 -20.24 -6.44 -14.73
CA GLN A 11 -19.63 -5.90 -15.96
C GLN A 11 -19.27 -4.42 -15.83
N LYS A 12 -20.14 -3.61 -15.21
CA LYS A 12 -19.85 -2.21 -14.91
C LYS A 12 -18.65 -2.09 -13.97
N THR A 13 -18.58 -2.92 -12.93
CA THR A 13 -17.42 -2.97 -12.02
C THR A 13 -16.15 -3.39 -12.75
N ALA A 14 -16.19 -4.38 -13.64
CA ALA A 14 -15.04 -4.80 -14.45
C ALA A 14 -14.50 -3.68 -15.35
N SER A 15 -15.38 -2.77 -15.82
CA SER A 15 -14.96 -1.61 -16.64
C SER A 15 -14.29 -0.47 -15.86
N ILE A 16 -14.49 -0.41 -14.54
CA ILE A 16 -13.97 0.66 -13.67
C ILE A 16 -12.79 0.14 -12.82
N THR A 17 -12.75 -1.17 -12.59
CA THR A 17 -11.72 -1.81 -11.78
C THR A 17 -10.43 -1.93 -12.57
N LEU A 18 -9.34 -1.46 -11.97
CA LEU A 18 -8.01 -1.60 -12.53
C LEU A 18 -7.67 -3.08 -12.73
N SER A 19 -6.83 -3.40 -13.72
CA SER A 19 -6.37 -4.78 -13.87
C SER A 19 -5.63 -5.24 -12.61
N LYS A 20 -5.74 -6.54 -12.29
CA LYS A 20 -5.09 -7.12 -11.10
C LYS A 20 -3.59 -6.77 -11.01
N PRO A 21 -2.80 -6.82 -12.10
CA PRO A 21 -1.40 -6.40 -12.04
C PRO A 21 -1.23 -4.96 -11.58
N VAL A 22 -2.04 -4.02 -12.08
CA VAL A 22 -1.91 -2.62 -11.71
C VAL A 22 -2.36 -2.39 -10.26
N GLN A 23 -3.39 -3.08 -9.78
CA GLN A 23 -3.76 -3.02 -8.36
C GLN A 23 -2.62 -3.49 -7.45
N VAL A 24 -1.97 -4.62 -7.79
CA VAL A 24 -0.83 -5.15 -7.03
C VAL A 24 0.35 -4.17 -7.06
N THR A 25 0.68 -3.62 -8.23
CA THR A 25 1.74 -2.62 -8.35
C THR A 25 1.46 -1.38 -7.49
N LEU A 26 0.24 -0.83 -7.56
CA LEU A 26 -0.15 0.31 -6.73
C LEU A 26 -0.08 0.00 -5.24
N TYR A 27 -0.52 -1.20 -4.85
CA TYR A 27 -0.43 -1.65 -3.46
C TYR A 27 1.01 -1.77 -2.97
N MET A 28 1.91 -2.35 -3.79
CA MET A 28 3.33 -2.47 -3.46
C MET A 28 4.02 -1.10 -3.37
N LEU A 29 3.71 -0.18 -4.29
CA LEU A 29 4.23 1.18 -4.27
C LEU A 29 3.76 1.95 -3.03
N LEU A 30 2.46 1.87 -2.71
CA LEU A 30 1.91 2.48 -1.51
C LEU A 30 2.54 1.91 -0.24
N SER A 31 2.68 0.59 -0.16
CA SER A 31 3.31 -0.09 0.97
C SER A 31 4.76 0.34 1.15
N SER A 32 5.51 0.42 0.05
CA SER A 32 6.90 0.90 0.05
C SER A 32 6.99 2.34 0.55
N LEU A 33 6.07 3.21 0.11
CA LEU A 33 6.03 4.61 0.54
C LEU A 33 5.72 4.72 2.03
N VAL A 34 4.74 3.96 2.54
CA VAL A 34 4.40 3.95 3.97
C VAL A 34 5.58 3.48 4.82
N ILE A 35 6.23 2.38 4.43
CA ILE A 35 7.41 1.85 5.12
C ILE A 35 8.54 2.89 5.12
N TRP A 36 8.81 3.52 3.97
CA TRP A 36 9.80 4.58 3.87
C TRP A 36 9.49 5.76 4.79
N THR A 37 8.25 6.26 4.77
CA THR A 37 7.83 7.36 5.64
C THR A 37 7.97 7.02 7.11
N ALA A 38 7.63 5.80 7.53
CA ALA A 38 7.80 5.38 8.91
C ALA A 38 9.28 5.34 9.34
N LEU A 39 10.15 4.76 8.51
CA LEU A 39 11.59 4.63 8.81
C LEU A 39 12.36 5.97 8.73
N PHE A 40 11.90 6.89 7.90
CA PHE A 40 12.62 8.14 7.59
C PHE A 40 11.85 9.42 7.97
N SER A 41 10.82 9.32 8.82
CA SER A 41 10.09 10.50 9.30
C SER A 41 11.02 11.47 10.04
N THR A 42 10.87 12.76 9.76
CA THR A 42 11.55 13.86 10.48
C THR A 42 10.69 14.41 11.62
N TYR A 43 9.44 13.97 11.75
CA TYR A 43 8.58 14.36 12.86
C TYR A 43 8.99 13.61 14.14
N PRO A 44 9.39 14.30 15.24
CA PRO A 44 10.05 13.65 16.37
C PRO A 44 9.28 12.49 17.00
N ALA A 45 7.95 12.60 17.17
CA ALA A 45 7.17 11.53 17.78
C ALA A 45 7.13 10.27 16.90
N ALA A 46 6.96 10.43 15.59
CA ALA A 46 6.99 9.30 14.64
C ALA A 46 8.39 8.70 14.53
N HIS A 47 9.42 9.55 14.44
CA HIS A 47 10.82 9.13 14.40
C HIS A 47 11.16 8.27 15.62
N ASN A 48 10.92 8.78 16.83
CA ASN A 48 11.27 8.09 18.08
C ASN A 48 10.54 6.74 18.22
N THR A 49 9.30 6.67 17.73
CA THR A 49 8.52 5.42 17.74
C THR A 49 9.14 4.36 16.82
N ALA A 50 9.60 4.76 15.62
CA ALA A 50 10.19 3.85 14.64
C ALA A 50 11.72 3.68 14.79
N HIS A 51 12.36 4.42 15.69
CA HIS A 51 13.82 4.51 15.79
C HIS A 51 14.47 3.15 16.08
N SER A 52 13.95 2.41 17.07
CA SER A 52 14.47 1.07 17.40
C SER A 52 14.29 0.08 16.24
N LEU A 53 13.14 0.14 15.56
CA LEU A 53 12.86 -0.69 14.38
C LEU A 53 13.87 -0.38 13.26
N ARG A 54 14.15 0.91 13.02
CA ARG A 54 15.12 1.35 12.01
C ARG A 54 16.51 0.76 12.28
N HIS A 55 17.00 0.81 13.53
CA HIS A 55 18.32 0.27 13.88
C HIS A 55 18.43 -1.25 13.70
N HIS A 56 17.33 -2.00 13.81
CA HIS A 56 17.30 -3.44 13.60
C HIS A 56 16.95 -3.86 12.17
N THR A 57 16.59 -2.90 11.30
CA THR A 57 16.24 -3.22 9.91
C THR A 57 17.50 -3.28 9.05
N LEU A 58 17.86 -4.50 8.63
CA LEU A 58 19.01 -4.73 7.78
C LEU A 58 18.92 -3.90 6.48
N GLY A 59 20.00 -3.19 6.14
CA GLY A 59 20.08 -2.37 4.94
C GLY A 59 19.49 -0.96 5.08
N VAL A 60 18.93 -0.60 6.25
CA VAL A 60 18.46 0.77 6.51
C VAL A 60 19.55 1.53 7.25
N ALA A 61 20.21 2.44 6.56
CA ALA A 61 21.23 3.30 7.17
C ALA A 61 20.60 4.20 8.25
N CYS A 62 21.26 4.27 9.42
CA CYS A 62 21.00 5.25 10.47
C CYS A 62 22.28 6.06 10.74
N HIS A 63 22.15 7.15 11.48
CA HIS A 63 23.23 8.08 11.80
C HIS A 63 24.34 7.43 12.64
#